data_AF-A0A352KN53-F1
#
_entry.id   AF-A0A352KN53-F1
#
_cell.length_a   1.000
_cell.length_b   1.000
_cell.length_c   1.000
_cell.angle_alpha   90.00
_cell.angle_beta   90.00
_cell.angle_gamma   90.00
#
_symmetry.space_group_name_H-M   'P 1'
#
loop_
_entity.id
_entity.type
_entity.pdbx_description
1 polymer ?
#
loop_
_entity_poly.entity_id
_entity_poly.type
_entity_poly.pdbx_seq_one_letter_code
_entity_poly.pdbx_strand_id
1 'polypeptide(L)' 'MLLMIDNYDSFTYNLVQYFGELGVEVEVYRNDQISIAEIEALHPSQIVISP' A
#
# COMPACT_ATOMS: atom_id res chain seq x y z
N MET A 1 8.25 2.34 -5.72
CA MET A 1 7.20 1.46 -5.17
C MET A 1 6.38 2.25 -4.16
N LEU A 2 5.05 2.20 -4.29
CA LEU A 2 4.08 2.76 -3.36
C LEU A 2 3.61 1.66 -2.40
N LEU A 3 3.67 1.91 -1.11
CA LEU A 3 3.13 1.01 -0.09
C LEU A 3 1.69 1.43 0.26
N MET A 4 0.75 0.51 0.10
CA MET A 4 -0.65 0.68 0.49
C MET A 4 -0.92 -0.10 1.78
N ILE A 5 -1.27 0.60 2.86
CA ILE A 5 -1.72 -0.01 4.10
C ILE A 5 -3.25 -0.08 4.09
N ASP A 6 -3.77 -1.29 4.00
CA ASP A 6 -5.19 -1.61 3.97
C ASP A 6 -5.72 -1.88 5.38
N ASN A 7 -6.64 -1.04 5.85
CA ASN A 7 -7.39 -1.20 7.09
C ASN A 7 -8.74 -1.89 6.81
N TYR A 8 -8.73 -2.91 5.94
CA TYR A 8 -9.89 -3.66 5.48
C TYR A 8 -10.94 -2.78 4.78
N ASP A 9 -10.47 -1.79 4.00
CA ASP A 9 -11.33 -0.84 3.31
C ASP A 9 -11.83 -1.40 1.98
N SER A 10 -13.11 -1.17 1.69
CA SER A 10 -13.77 -1.72 0.49
C SER A 10 -13.29 -1.07 -0.82
N PHE A 11 -12.59 0.05 -0.76
CA PHE A 11 -12.09 0.78 -1.93
C PHE A 11 -10.59 0.63 -2.18
N THR A 12 -9.84 -0.06 -1.30
CA THR A 12 -8.39 -0.27 -1.44
C THR A 12 -8.01 -0.71 -2.86
N TYR A 13 -8.68 -1.73 -3.42
CA TYR A 13 -8.33 -2.26 -4.73
C TYR A 13 -8.72 -1.35 -5.91
N ASN A 14 -9.67 -0.44 -5.73
CA ASN A 14 -9.96 0.57 -6.75
C ASN A 14 -8.77 1.52 -6.90
N LEU A 15 -8.14 1.92 -5.79
CA LEU A 15 -6.93 2.75 -5.82
C LEU A 15 -5.73 1.99 -6.37
N VAL A 16 -5.53 0.73 -5.95
CA VAL A 16 -4.46 -0.14 -6.47
C VAL A 16 -4.56 -0.27 -7.99
N GLN A 17 -5.76 -0.51 -8.53
CA GLN A 17 -5.98 -0.56 -9.98
C GLN A 17 -5.59 0.76 -10.64
N TYR A 18 -6.08 1.89 -10.13
CA TYR A 18 -5.80 3.19 -10.73
C TYR A 18 -4.31 3.56 -10.71
N PHE A 19 -3.59 3.24 -9.62
CA PHE A 19 -2.14 3.38 -9.57
C PHE A 19 -1.43 2.47 -10.59
N GLY A 20 -1.89 1.23 -10.74
CA GLY A 20 -1.38 0.32 -11.77
C GLY A 20 -1.58 0.84 -13.19
N GLU A 21 -2.73 1.45 -13.49
CA GLU A 21 -3.01 2.11 -14.78
C GLU A 21 -2.05 3.28 -15.06
N LEU A 22 -1.56 3.96 -14.00
CA LEU A 22 -0.54 5.01 -14.09
C LEU A 22 0.91 4.46 -14.13
N GLY A 23 1.10 3.14 -14.14
CA GLY A 23 2.43 2.51 -14.13
C GLY A 23 3.14 2.54 -12.79
N VAL A 24 2.40 2.78 -11.69
CA VAL A 24 2.95 2.75 -10.33
C VAL A 24 2.94 1.32 -9.81
N GLU A 25 4.11 0.83 -9.39
CA GLU A 25 4.22 -0.42 -8.66
C GLU A 25 3.69 -0.22 -7.23
N VAL A 26 2.66 -0.99 -6.86
CA VAL A 26 2.00 -0.93 -5.56
C VAL A 26 2.18 -2.25 -4.82
N GLU A 27 2.59 -2.17 -3.55
CA GLU A 27 2.62 -3.31 -2.63
C GLU A 27 1.59 -3.06 -1.53
N VAL A 28 0.72 -4.05 -1.25
CA VAL A 28 -0.41 -3.90 -0.32
C VAL A 28 -0.22 -4.81 0.88
N TYR A 29 -0.30 -4.24 2.08
CA TYR A 29 -0.34 -4.99 3.34
C TYR A 29 -1.53 -4.55 4.17
N ARG A 30 -2.13 -5.48 4.93
CA ARG A 30 -3.08 -5.08 5.96
C ARG A 30 -2.36 -4.43 7.13
N ASN A 31 -3.04 -3.52 7.83
CA ASN A 31 -2.44 -2.77 8.94
C ASN A 31 -1.89 -3.64 10.08
N ASP A 32 -2.34 -4.89 10.19
CA ASP A 32 -1.97 -5.89 11.19
C ASP A 32 -1.05 -6.99 10.62
N GLN A 33 -0.63 -6.88 9.36
CA GLN A 33 0.16 -7.89 8.66
C GLN A 33 1.57 -7.42 8.25
N ILE A 34 1.96 -6.22 8.66
CA ILE A 34 3.31 -5.69 8.45
C ILE A 34 3.76 -4.86 9.65
N SER A 35 5.02 -5.00 10.04
CA SER A 35 5.65 -4.22 11.10
C SER A 35 6.35 -2.97 10.55
N ILE A 36 6.58 -1.98 11.41
CA ILE A 36 7.32 -0.77 11.06
C ILE A 36 8.74 -1.10 10.56
N ALA A 37 9.42 -2.08 11.18
CA ALA A 37 10.75 -2.50 10.76
C ALA A 37 10.77 -3.11 9.35
N GLU A 38 9.74 -3.87 8.99
CA GLU A 38 9.57 -4.39 7.62
C GLU A 38 9.30 -3.26 6.62
N ILE A 39 8.46 -2.29 6.98
CA ILE A 39 8.21 -1.08 6.16
C ILE A 39 9.51 -0.30 5.91
N GLU A 40 10.32 -0.10 6.95
CA GLU A 40 11.63 0.57 6.83
C GLU A 40 12.57 -0.18 5.88
N ALA A 41 12.60 -1.52 5.96
CA ALA A 41 13.41 -2.36 5.08
C ALA A 41 12.90 -2.40 3.62
N LEU A 42 11.59 -2.24 3.39
CA LEU A 42 10.99 -2.14 2.06
C LEU A 42 11.36 -0.84 1.34
N HIS A 43 11.79 0.20 2.07
CA HIS A 43 12.14 1.52 1.54
C HIS A 43 11.10 2.09 0.53
N PRO A 44 9.80 2.16 0.89
CA PRO A 44 8.79 2.67 -0.03
C PRO A 44 9.02 4.16 -0.34
N SER A 45 8.71 4.56 -1.57
CA SER A 45 8.86 5.95 -2.01
C SER A 45 7.68 6.83 -1.57
N GLN A 46 6.51 6.21 -1.38
CA GLN A 46 5.29 6.82 -0.88
C GLN A 46 4.50 5.79 -0.06
N ILE A 47 3.72 6.27 0.90
CA ILE A 47 2.82 5.45 1.70
C ILE A 47 1.41 6.03 1.60
N VAL A 48 0.43 5.17 1.31
CA VAL A 48 -1.00 5.48 1.37
C VAL A 48 -1.60 4.61 2.46
N ILE A 49 -2.40 5.19 3.35
CA ILE A 49 -3.08 4.48 4.44
C ILE A 49 -4.57 4.64 4.16
N SER A 50 -5.29 3.52 4.02
CA SER A 50 -6.74 3.56 3.84
C SER A 50 -7.44 4.05 5.13
N PRO A 51 -8.72 4.48 5.04
CA PRO A 51 -9.53 4.81 6.21
C PRO A 51 -9.58 3.70 7.26
#